data_AF-A0A2N2LUP2-F1
#
_entry.id   AF-A0A2N2LUP2-F1
#
_cell.length_a   1.000
_cell.length_b   1.000
_cell.length_c   1.000
_cell.angle_alpha   90.00
_cell.angle_beta   90.00
_cell.angle_gamma   90.00
#
_symmetry.space_group_name_H-M   'P 1'
#
loop_
_entity.id
_entity.type
_entity.pdbx_description
1 polymer ?
#
loop_
_entity_poly.entity_id
_entity_poly.type
_entity_poly.pdbx_seq_one_letter_code
_entity_poly.pdbx_strand_id
1 'polypeptide(L)'
;MSMMFRPVFYRKPDDGKGDGAGSGSIDPAKQTAASGTGNDPGKQTQQSDSNNGNPPAAAITFATEAEFQKKVDELLKDRLERESKKSEEAKKKAAADAAADAAKQNGEWEKVAKQREIELGDILKKVESFDSVQEQLKRYQDALTKNLETQRTGLPDPIIKLLDKLDVAEQLEWLAVNKEAVLKKSPDGVPPTPPANGSGTEQGLKEAKDKFSRDTRNFF
;
A
#
# COMPACT_ATOMS: atom_id res chain seq x y z
N MET A 1 -21.61 17.29 -29.29
CA MET A 1 -21.24 16.97 -27.90
C MET A 1 -19.94 17.71 -27.59
N SER A 2 -20.04 18.84 -26.91
CA SER A 2 -18.90 19.71 -26.57
C SER A 2 -18.61 19.52 -25.08
N MET A 3 -17.43 18.98 -24.74
CA MET A 3 -17.01 18.81 -23.36
C MET A 3 -16.50 20.16 -22.83
N MET A 4 -17.27 20.74 -21.92
CA MET A 4 -16.92 21.95 -21.18
C MET A 4 -15.73 21.66 -20.25
N PHE A 5 -14.56 22.21 -20.58
CA PHE A 5 -13.45 22.35 -19.63
C PHE A 5 -13.83 23.41 -18.59
N ARG A 6 -13.93 23.00 -17.32
CA ARG A 6 -14.06 23.92 -16.19
C ARG A 6 -12.67 24.46 -15.82
N PRO A 7 -12.43 25.78 -15.82
CA PRO A 7 -11.19 26.32 -15.28
C PRO A 7 -11.23 26.24 -13.74
N VAL A 8 -10.23 25.56 -13.17
CA VAL A 8 -9.95 25.59 -11.73
C VAL A 8 -9.23 26.90 -11.45
N PHE A 9 -9.93 27.83 -10.79
CA PHE A 9 -9.34 29.07 -10.30
C PHE A 9 -8.35 28.77 -9.16
N TYR A 10 -7.05 28.89 -9.44
CA TYR A 10 -6.03 28.84 -8.39
C TYR A 10 -5.98 30.21 -7.69
N ARG A 11 -6.41 30.23 -6.42
CA ARG A 11 -6.42 31.41 -5.55
C ARG A 11 -4.99 31.63 -5.04
N LYS A 12 -4.36 32.75 -5.39
CA LYS A 12 -3.08 33.21 -4.80
C LYS A 12 -3.25 33.40 -3.28
N PRO A 13 -2.31 32.98 -2.43
CA PRO A 13 -2.14 33.55 -1.11
C PRO A 13 -1.54 34.96 -1.27
N ASP A 14 -2.28 35.93 -0.76
CA ASP A 14 -1.95 37.34 -0.67
C ASP A 14 -1.05 37.59 0.55
N ASP A 15 -0.21 38.62 0.43
CA ASP A 15 0.80 39.04 1.38
C ASP A 15 0.12 39.75 2.57
N GLY A 16 0.15 39.15 3.75
CA GLY A 16 -0.56 39.67 4.92
C GLY A 16 0.23 39.53 6.22
N LYS A 17 1.02 40.55 6.54
CA LYS A 17 1.40 40.90 7.92
C LYS A 17 0.16 40.89 8.84
N GLY A 18 0.30 40.34 10.05
CA GLY A 18 -0.72 40.47 11.09
C GLY A 18 -0.44 39.62 12.32
N ASP A 19 0.48 40.13 13.15
CA ASP A 19 0.51 40.17 14.62
C ASP A 19 0.06 38.97 15.47
N GLY A 20 0.96 38.59 16.37
CA GLY A 20 0.81 37.46 17.28
C GLY A 20 0.03 37.75 18.56
N ALA A 21 -0.25 36.66 19.27
CA ALA A 21 -0.40 36.61 20.71
C ALA A 21 0.06 35.23 21.19
N GLY A 22 1.33 35.13 21.57
CA GLY A 22 1.86 33.98 22.29
C GLY A 22 1.64 34.11 23.79
N SER A 23 1.45 32.97 24.47
CA SER A 23 1.49 32.87 25.93
C SER A 23 2.20 31.58 26.35
N GLY A 24 3.40 31.74 26.93
CA GLY A 24 4.08 30.88 27.91
C GLY A 24 4.58 29.50 27.42
N SER A 25 5.79 29.02 27.72
CA SER A 25 6.84 29.47 28.64
C SER A 25 8.06 28.52 28.51
N ILE A 26 9.26 29.10 28.28
CA ILE A 26 10.55 28.92 29.01
C ILE A 26 11.10 27.47 29.14
N ASP A 27 12.27 27.03 28.66
CA ASP A 27 13.67 27.55 28.75
C ASP A 27 14.58 26.88 27.68
N PRO A 28 15.69 27.49 27.22
CA PRO A 28 16.98 27.09 27.82
C PRO A 28 18.02 28.22 27.97
N ALA A 29 18.69 28.19 29.12
CA ALA A 29 19.85 29.01 29.44
C ALA A 29 21.05 28.74 28.50
N LYS A 30 21.33 29.69 27.59
CA LYS A 30 22.68 30.18 27.23
C LYS A 30 22.58 31.26 26.14
N GLN A 31 22.56 32.52 26.55
CA GLN A 31 22.90 33.64 25.68
C GLN A 31 23.77 34.65 26.45
N THR A 32 25.06 34.60 26.17
CA THR A 32 25.97 35.72 26.43
C THR A 32 25.84 36.72 25.29
N ALA A 33 25.20 37.84 25.63
CA ALA A 33 25.41 39.22 25.16
C ALA A 33 25.76 39.45 23.68
N ALA A 34 24.77 39.93 22.93
CA ALA A 34 24.98 40.83 21.80
C ALA A 34 25.27 42.24 22.32
N SER A 35 26.43 42.81 21.98
CA SER A 35 26.70 44.24 22.09
C SER A 35 26.33 44.91 20.76
N GLY A 36 25.04 45.20 20.57
CA GLY A 36 24.55 46.09 19.53
C GLY A 36 24.27 47.46 20.14
N THR A 37 25.13 48.42 19.86
CA THR A 37 25.09 49.81 20.31
C THR A 37 23.85 50.54 19.77
N GLY A 38 22.84 50.72 20.61
CA GLY A 38 21.73 51.64 20.39
C GLY A 38 21.86 52.84 21.33
N ASN A 39 22.17 54.02 20.77
CA ASN A 39 22.16 55.29 21.49
C ASN A 39 20.71 55.76 21.70
N ASP A 40 20.34 55.98 22.96
CA ASP A 40 19.16 56.71 23.40
C ASP A 40 19.59 58.16 23.75
N PRO A 41 19.01 59.22 23.17
CA PRO A 41 19.44 60.59 23.43
C PRO A 41 18.71 61.16 24.65
N GLY A 42 19.41 61.21 25.79
CA GLY A 42 19.01 62.14 26.87
C GLY A 42 19.41 61.73 28.27
N LYS A 43 20.62 62.11 28.70
CA LYS A 43 20.86 62.72 30.02
C LYS A 43 22.30 63.24 30.09
N GLN A 44 22.41 64.56 30.23
CA GLN A 44 23.65 65.26 30.58
C GLN A 44 24.13 64.83 31.97
N THR A 45 25.42 64.51 32.07
CA THR A 45 26.23 64.89 33.23
C THR A 45 27.58 65.35 32.73
N GLN A 46 27.89 66.61 33.03
CA GLN A 46 29.19 67.23 32.83
C GLN A 46 30.21 66.57 33.76
N GLN A 47 31.35 66.15 33.23
CA GLN A 47 32.61 66.30 33.93
C GLN A 47 33.76 66.33 32.93
N SER A 48 34.55 67.39 33.08
CA SER A 48 35.76 67.75 32.35
C SER A 48 36.86 66.71 32.49
N ASP A 49 37.60 66.43 31.41
CA ASP A 49 39.05 66.61 31.40
C ASP A 49 39.62 66.58 29.98
N SER A 50 40.66 67.37 29.80
CA SER A 50 41.19 67.88 28.54
C SER A 50 42.18 66.94 27.82
N ASN A 51 42.30 67.20 26.51
CA ASN A 51 43.45 66.93 25.63
C ASN A 51 43.69 65.50 25.10
N ASN A 52 43.17 65.22 23.90
CA ASN A 52 44.02 64.70 22.82
C ASN A 52 43.46 64.98 21.39
N GLY A 53 43.99 66.04 20.76
CA GLY A 53 44.27 66.21 19.32
C GLY A 53 43.49 65.52 18.20
N ASN A 54 42.15 65.58 18.15
CA ASN A 54 41.41 65.38 16.89
C ASN A 54 40.68 66.68 16.53
N PRO A 55 40.93 67.32 15.35
CA PRO A 55 40.17 68.50 14.99
C PRO A 55 38.68 68.15 14.97
N PRO A 56 37.81 68.99 15.55
CA PRO A 56 36.37 68.75 15.53
C PRO A 56 35.95 68.60 14.07
N ALA A 57 35.23 67.51 13.76
CA ALA A 57 34.60 67.35 12.46
C ALA A 57 33.84 68.64 12.16
N ALA A 58 34.27 69.36 11.12
CA ALA A 58 33.67 70.62 10.75
C ALA A 58 32.16 70.42 10.65
N ALA A 59 31.40 71.20 11.43
CA ALA A 59 29.96 71.25 11.27
C ALA A 59 29.69 71.52 9.78
N ILE A 60 28.91 70.64 9.13
CA ILE A 60 28.56 70.82 7.73
C ILE A 60 27.63 72.03 7.67
N THR A 61 28.22 73.21 7.51
CA THR A 61 27.49 74.44 7.28
C THR A 61 27.23 74.53 5.79
N PHE A 62 25.98 74.36 5.40
CA PHE A 62 25.55 74.61 4.04
C PHE A 62 25.49 76.13 3.85
N ALA A 63 26.15 76.66 2.81
CA ALA A 63 26.13 78.10 2.56
C ALA A 63 24.73 78.56 2.13
N THR A 64 23.94 77.66 1.54
CA THR A 64 22.55 77.88 1.15
C THR A 64 21.71 76.60 1.26
N GLU A 65 20.41 76.75 1.48
CA GLU A 65 19.42 75.65 1.45
C GLU A 65 19.48 74.85 0.12
N ALA A 66 19.79 75.52 -1.00
CA ALA A 66 19.89 74.89 -2.31
C ALA A 66 21.05 73.87 -2.41
N GLU A 67 22.17 74.10 -1.72
CA GLU A 67 23.30 73.15 -1.67
C GLU A 67 22.99 71.95 -0.77
N PHE A 68 22.20 72.16 0.29
CA PHE A 68 21.70 71.08 1.13
C PHE A 68 20.78 70.15 0.34
N GLN A 69 19.78 70.71 -0.36
CA GLN A 69 18.85 69.95 -1.18
C GLN A 69 19.56 69.14 -2.28
N LYS A 70 20.55 69.74 -2.98
CA LYS A 70 21.36 69.01 -3.97
C LYS A 70 22.11 67.81 -3.38
N LYS A 71 22.73 67.96 -2.21
CA LYS A 71 23.42 66.84 -1.55
C LYS A 71 22.46 65.75 -1.10
N VAL A 72 21.26 66.13 -0.63
CA VAL A 72 20.21 65.18 -0.26
C VAL A 72 19.74 64.42 -1.50
N ASP A 73 19.49 65.10 -2.61
CA ASP A 73 19.07 64.49 -3.87
C ASP A 73 20.13 63.52 -4.42
N GLU A 74 21.41 63.90 -4.39
CA GLU A 74 22.51 63.01 -4.79
C GLU A 74 22.59 61.77 -3.89
N LEU A 75 22.48 61.94 -2.57
CA LEU A 75 22.50 60.82 -1.62
C LEU A 75 21.31 59.88 -1.83
N LEU A 76 20.13 60.42 -2.10
CA LEU A 76 18.92 59.65 -2.38
C LEU A 76 19.08 58.88 -3.69
N LYS A 77 19.61 59.51 -4.75
CA LYS A 77 19.85 58.86 -6.04
C LYS A 77 20.85 57.72 -5.91
N ASP A 78 21.94 57.94 -5.19
CA ASP A 78 23.00 56.97 -4.97
C ASP A 78 22.54 55.79 -4.08
N ARG A 79 21.58 56.04 -3.18
CA ARG A 79 20.91 55.00 -2.40
C ARG A 79 19.89 54.22 -3.23
N LEU A 80 19.11 54.92 -4.07
CA LEU A 80 18.13 54.31 -4.97
C LEU A 80 18.81 53.40 -6.00
N GLU A 81 19.95 53.81 -6.56
CA GLU A 81 20.73 52.99 -7.49
C GLU A 81 21.36 51.76 -6.82
N ARG A 82 21.83 51.89 -5.58
CA ARG A 82 22.34 50.73 -4.83
C ARG A 82 21.23 49.76 -4.47
N GLU A 83 20.06 50.26 -4.11
CA GLU A 83 18.91 49.44 -3.76
C GLU A 83 18.30 48.78 -4.99
N SER A 84 18.22 49.49 -6.13
CA SER A 84 17.77 48.92 -7.39
C SER A 84 18.70 47.81 -7.85
N LYS A 85 20.03 48.03 -7.86
CA LYS A 85 21.03 47.00 -8.20
C LYS A 85 20.94 45.79 -7.27
N LYS A 86 20.85 45.99 -5.95
CA LYS A 86 20.65 44.88 -5.01
C LYS A 86 19.36 44.12 -5.25
N SER A 87 18.27 44.82 -5.56
CA SER A 87 16.98 44.19 -5.84
C SER A 87 17.01 43.40 -7.15
N GLU A 88 17.70 43.89 -8.18
CA GLU A 88 17.87 43.20 -9.44
C GLU A 88 18.76 41.96 -9.30
N GLU A 89 19.85 42.05 -8.55
CA GLU A 89 20.70 40.90 -8.23
C GLU A 89 19.94 39.84 -7.43
N ALA A 90 19.15 40.25 -6.43
CA ALA A 90 18.30 39.34 -5.66
C ALA A 90 17.25 38.65 -6.54
N LYS A 91 16.60 39.40 -7.45
CA LYS A 91 15.64 38.84 -8.41
C LYS A 91 16.29 37.87 -9.39
N LYS A 92 17.46 38.21 -9.94
CA LYS A 92 18.22 37.32 -10.84
C LYS A 92 18.64 36.04 -10.15
N LYS A 93 19.11 36.14 -8.90
CA LYS A 93 19.49 34.97 -8.10
C LYS A 93 18.27 34.09 -7.80
N ALA A 94 17.16 34.67 -7.35
CA ALA A 94 15.94 33.92 -7.08
C ALA A 94 15.36 33.24 -8.34
N ALA A 95 15.44 33.90 -9.50
CA ALA A 95 15.02 33.31 -10.77
C ALA A 95 15.93 32.14 -11.20
N ALA A 96 17.25 32.27 -11.01
CA ALA A 96 18.20 31.20 -11.29
C ALA A 96 18.00 29.99 -10.38
N ASP A 97 17.80 30.22 -9.07
CA ASP A 97 17.53 29.17 -8.09
C ASP A 97 16.22 28.44 -8.40
N ALA A 98 15.14 29.18 -8.72
CA ALA A 98 13.86 28.61 -9.12
C ALA A 98 13.93 27.80 -10.43
N ALA A 99 14.69 28.28 -11.42
CA ALA A 99 14.91 27.55 -12.67
C ALA A 99 15.70 26.25 -12.44
N ALA A 100 16.70 26.27 -11.55
CA ALA A 100 17.48 25.10 -11.20
C ALA A 100 16.62 24.04 -10.48
N ASP A 101 15.74 24.45 -9.57
CA ASP A 101 14.87 23.51 -8.86
C ASP A 101 13.77 22.94 -9.77
N ALA A 102 13.21 23.74 -10.68
CA ALA A 102 12.28 23.25 -11.71
C ALA A 102 12.95 22.21 -12.63
N ALA A 103 14.20 22.45 -13.04
CA ALA A 103 14.95 21.49 -13.87
C ALA A 103 15.22 20.16 -13.15
N LYS A 104 15.56 20.20 -11.85
CA LYS A 104 15.74 18.99 -11.02
C LYS A 104 14.44 18.19 -10.94
N GLN A 105 13.33 18.85 -10.59
CA GLN A 105 12.04 18.17 -10.48
C GLN A 105 11.60 17.56 -11.81
N ASN A 106 11.76 18.26 -12.92
CA ASN A 106 11.45 17.72 -14.24
C ASN A 106 12.28 16.47 -14.57
N GLY A 107 13.57 16.46 -14.23
CA GLY A 107 14.42 15.29 -14.40
C GLY A 107 14.03 14.09 -13.52
N GLU A 108 13.50 14.34 -12.32
CA GLU A 108 12.98 13.28 -11.45
C GLU A 108 11.68 12.68 -11.99
N TRP A 109 10.76 13.50 -12.50
CA TRP A 109 9.53 13.03 -13.13
C TRP A 109 9.80 12.15 -14.36
N GLU A 110 10.78 12.52 -15.19
CA GLU A 110 11.15 11.72 -16.36
C GLU A 110 11.70 10.34 -15.96
N LYS A 111 12.51 10.26 -14.89
CA LYS A 111 13.02 8.98 -14.38
C LYS A 111 11.90 8.10 -13.84
N VAL A 112 10.99 8.67 -13.04
CA VAL A 112 9.83 7.94 -12.50
C VAL A 112 8.93 7.46 -13.64
N ALA A 113 8.67 8.30 -14.65
CA ALA A 113 7.87 7.92 -15.80
C ALA A 113 8.46 6.73 -16.56
N LYS A 114 9.77 6.77 -16.88
CA LYS A 114 10.47 5.66 -17.55
C LYS A 114 10.44 4.38 -16.72
N GLN A 115 10.63 4.49 -15.40
CA GLN A 115 10.56 3.33 -14.51
C GLN A 115 9.16 2.69 -14.54
N ARG A 116 8.10 3.51 -14.52
CA ARG A 116 6.71 3.03 -14.62
C ARG A 116 6.39 2.41 -15.97
N GLU A 117 6.91 2.97 -17.06
CA GLU A 117 6.73 2.41 -18.40
C GLU A 117 7.34 1.01 -18.50
N ILE A 118 8.54 0.81 -17.96
CA ILE A 118 9.19 -0.52 -17.89
C ILE A 118 8.35 -1.49 -17.03
N GLU A 119 7.95 -1.07 -15.83
CA GLU A 119 7.13 -1.91 -14.94
C GLU A 119 5.80 -2.32 -15.59
N LEU A 120 5.12 -1.39 -16.26
CA LEU A 120 3.87 -1.68 -16.98
C LEU A 120 4.12 -2.65 -18.14
N GLY A 121 5.19 -2.47 -18.91
CA GLY A 121 5.58 -3.39 -19.97
C GLY A 121 5.82 -4.83 -19.48
N ASP A 122 6.49 -4.98 -18.34
CA ASP A 122 6.75 -6.28 -17.73
C ASP A 122 5.47 -6.94 -17.16
N ILE A 123 4.58 -6.13 -16.58
CA ILE A 123 3.28 -6.63 -16.10
C ILE A 123 2.42 -7.11 -17.26
N LEU A 124 2.35 -6.36 -18.36
CA LEU A 124 1.57 -6.74 -19.54
C LEU A 124 2.04 -8.08 -20.12
N LYS A 125 3.35 -8.29 -20.25
CA LYS A 125 3.91 -9.58 -20.70
C LYS A 125 3.51 -10.74 -19.78
N LYS A 126 3.51 -10.51 -18.46
CA LYS A 126 3.07 -11.52 -17.49
C LYS A 126 1.58 -11.84 -17.67
N VAL A 127 0.73 -10.83 -17.85
CA VAL A 127 -0.71 -11.02 -18.09
C VAL A 127 -0.95 -11.85 -19.36
N GLU A 128 -0.29 -11.51 -20.47
CA GLU A 128 -0.39 -12.28 -21.72
C GLU A 128 0.03 -13.75 -21.52
N SER A 129 1.09 -14.00 -20.73
CA SER A 129 1.51 -15.36 -20.41
C SER A 129 0.50 -16.11 -19.54
N PHE A 130 -0.23 -15.42 -18.66
CA PHE A 130 -1.27 -16.02 -17.83
C PHE A 130 -2.47 -16.47 -18.67
N ASP A 131 -2.91 -15.65 -19.64
CA ASP A 131 -4.05 -16.00 -20.49
C ASP A 131 -3.79 -17.29 -21.29
N SER A 132 -2.58 -17.38 -21.88
CA SER A 132 -2.13 -18.59 -22.58
C SER A 132 -2.11 -19.83 -21.68
N VAL A 133 -1.58 -19.71 -20.46
CA VAL A 133 -1.56 -20.80 -19.48
C VAL A 133 -2.99 -21.19 -19.06
N GLN A 134 -3.89 -20.21 -18.92
CA GLN A 134 -5.28 -20.47 -18.54
C GLN A 134 -6.03 -21.24 -19.63
N GLU A 135 -5.83 -20.91 -20.90
CA GLU A 135 -6.41 -21.67 -22.03
C GLU A 135 -5.89 -23.11 -22.07
N GLN A 136 -4.58 -23.30 -21.90
CA GLN A 136 -3.98 -24.64 -21.84
C GLN A 136 -4.52 -25.44 -20.66
N LEU A 137 -4.65 -24.82 -19.48
CA LEU A 137 -5.17 -25.46 -18.28
C LEU A 137 -6.62 -25.91 -18.47
N LYS A 138 -7.48 -25.06 -19.05
CA LYS A 138 -8.86 -25.45 -19.40
C LYS A 138 -8.89 -26.63 -20.36
N ARG A 139 -8.07 -26.59 -21.42
CA ARG A 139 -7.98 -27.68 -22.40
C ARG A 139 -7.57 -29.01 -21.75
N TYR A 140 -6.58 -28.99 -20.86
CA TYR A 140 -6.15 -30.19 -20.14
C TYR A 140 -7.20 -30.66 -19.14
N GLN A 141 -7.84 -29.75 -18.40
CA GLN A 141 -8.92 -30.08 -17.48
C GLN A 141 -10.09 -30.77 -18.20
N ASP A 142 -10.50 -30.26 -19.36
CA ASP A 142 -11.56 -30.88 -20.17
C ASP A 142 -11.15 -32.27 -20.68
N ALA A 143 -9.90 -32.41 -21.14
CA ALA A 143 -9.38 -33.69 -21.60
C ALA A 143 -9.30 -34.73 -20.48
N LEU A 144 -8.83 -34.33 -19.29
CA LEU A 144 -8.75 -35.18 -18.10
C LEU A 144 -10.15 -35.59 -17.62
N THR A 145 -11.11 -34.66 -17.62
CA THR A 145 -12.50 -34.95 -17.22
C THR A 145 -13.14 -35.97 -18.16
N LYS A 146 -12.96 -35.84 -19.48
CA LYS A 146 -13.44 -36.82 -20.47
C LYS A 146 -12.77 -38.20 -20.30
N ASN A 147 -11.46 -38.20 -20.02
CA ASN A 147 -10.75 -39.44 -19.75
C ASN A 147 -11.30 -40.12 -18.49
N LEU A 148 -11.53 -39.34 -17.44
CA LEU A 148 -12.07 -39.77 -16.16
C LEU A 148 -13.48 -40.37 -16.34
N GLU A 149 -14.37 -39.74 -17.09
CA GLU A 149 -15.69 -40.30 -17.44
C GLU A 149 -15.57 -41.70 -18.06
N THR A 150 -14.65 -41.87 -19.01
CA THR A 150 -14.35 -43.18 -19.62
C THR A 150 -13.81 -44.18 -18.61
N GLN A 151 -13.00 -43.73 -17.65
CA GLN A 151 -12.47 -44.61 -16.62
C GLN A 151 -13.51 -45.02 -15.57
N ARG A 152 -14.52 -44.19 -15.33
CA ARG A 152 -15.62 -44.44 -14.38
C ARG A 152 -16.64 -45.45 -14.89
N THR A 153 -16.71 -45.71 -16.19
CA THR A 153 -17.67 -46.68 -16.74
C THR A 153 -17.43 -48.06 -16.16
N GLY A 154 -18.50 -48.70 -15.68
CA GLY A 154 -18.45 -50.06 -15.10
C GLY A 154 -18.06 -50.13 -13.63
N LEU A 155 -17.76 -49.00 -12.97
CA LEU A 155 -17.51 -48.99 -11.53
C LEU A 155 -18.81 -49.10 -10.72
N PRO A 156 -18.79 -49.74 -9.53
CA PRO A 156 -19.94 -49.76 -8.62
C PRO A 156 -20.31 -48.36 -8.09
N ASP A 157 -21.62 -48.10 -7.93
CA ASP A 157 -22.16 -46.83 -7.42
C ASP A 157 -21.53 -46.33 -6.10
N PRO A 158 -21.24 -47.18 -5.10
CA PRO A 158 -20.59 -46.71 -3.86
C PRO A 158 -19.18 -46.14 -4.10
N ILE A 159 -18.45 -46.68 -5.07
CA ILE A 159 -17.11 -46.22 -5.43
C ILE A 159 -17.19 -44.90 -6.21
N ILE A 160 -18.15 -44.79 -7.13
CA ILE A 160 -18.45 -43.55 -7.85
C ILE A 160 -18.71 -42.40 -6.86
N LYS A 161 -19.54 -42.62 -5.83
CA LYS A 161 -19.83 -41.64 -4.77
C LYS A 161 -18.63 -41.27 -3.90
N LEU A 162 -17.66 -42.18 -3.75
CA LEU A 162 -16.42 -41.90 -3.02
C LEU A 162 -15.49 -41.02 -3.87
N LEU A 163 -15.37 -41.34 -5.16
CA LEU A 163 -14.56 -40.59 -6.11
C LEU A 163 -15.06 -39.15 -6.30
N ASP A 164 -16.37 -38.90 -6.25
CA ASP A 164 -16.93 -37.54 -6.36
C ASP A 164 -16.48 -36.56 -5.25
N LYS A 165 -15.86 -37.05 -4.18
CA LYS A 165 -15.31 -36.21 -3.10
C LYS A 165 -13.87 -35.77 -3.35
N LEU A 166 -13.18 -36.40 -4.29
CA LEU A 166 -11.78 -36.18 -4.62
C LEU A 166 -11.66 -35.24 -5.82
N ASP A 167 -10.51 -34.59 -5.97
CA ASP A 167 -10.26 -33.81 -7.18
C ASP A 167 -10.04 -34.71 -8.42
N VAL A 168 -10.06 -34.13 -9.63
CA VAL A 168 -9.94 -34.90 -10.89
C VAL A 168 -8.60 -35.65 -10.97
N ALA A 169 -7.52 -35.10 -10.42
CA ALA A 169 -6.20 -35.72 -10.47
C ALA A 169 -6.11 -36.91 -9.50
N GLU A 170 -6.58 -36.72 -8.25
CA GLU A 170 -6.69 -37.75 -7.22
C GLU A 170 -7.61 -38.90 -7.66
N GLN A 171 -8.72 -38.58 -8.33
CA GLN A 171 -9.61 -39.60 -8.90
C GLN A 171 -8.88 -40.46 -9.92
N LEU A 172 -8.12 -39.86 -10.85
CA LEU A 172 -7.36 -40.60 -11.86
C LEU A 172 -6.24 -41.43 -11.24
N GLU A 173 -5.54 -40.92 -10.22
CA GLU A 173 -4.51 -41.65 -9.50
C GLU A 173 -5.08 -42.86 -8.76
N TRP A 174 -6.22 -42.68 -8.07
CA TRP A 174 -6.89 -43.78 -7.40
C TRP A 174 -7.33 -44.86 -8.39
N LEU A 175 -7.91 -44.46 -9.52
CA LEU A 175 -8.36 -45.38 -10.57
C LEU A 175 -7.19 -46.15 -11.20
N ALA A 176 -6.04 -45.50 -11.41
CA ALA A 176 -4.85 -46.15 -11.95
C ALA A 176 -4.38 -47.34 -11.08
N VAL A 177 -4.58 -47.26 -9.76
CA VAL A 177 -4.15 -48.30 -8.81
C VAL A 177 -5.25 -49.32 -8.50
N ASN A 178 -6.50 -48.87 -8.36
CA ASN A 178 -7.57 -49.67 -7.73
C ASN A 178 -8.63 -50.21 -8.71
N LYS A 179 -8.69 -49.69 -9.95
CA LYS A 179 -9.78 -50.00 -10.88
C LYS A 179 -9.96 -51.49 -11.15
N GLU A 180 -8.87 -52.22 -11.42
CA GLU A 180 -8.96 -53.66 -11.71
C GLU A 180 -9.40 -54.49 -10.50
N ALA A 181 -9.00 -54.09 -9.29
CA ALA A 181 -9.37 -54.79 -8.06
C ALA A 181 -10.87 -54.64 -7.77
N VAL A 182 -11.43 -53.47 -8.10
CA VAL A 182 -12.84 -53.12 -7.85
C VAL A 182 -13.76 -53.74 -8.90
N LEU A 183 -13.30 -53.92 -10.14
CA LEU A 183 -14.08 -54.53 -11.22
C LEU A 183 -14.18 -56.06 -11.10
N LYS A 184 -13.28 -56.71 -10.36
CA LYS A 184 -13.38 -58.15 -10.06
C LYS A 184 -14.61 -58.38 -9.18
N LYS A 185 -15.68 -58.91 -9.78
CA LYS A 185 -16.84 -59.42 -9.04
C LYS A 185 -16.34 -60.38 -7.96
N SER A 186 -16.80 -60.19 -6.72
CA SER A 186 -16.61 -61.18 -5.66
C SER A 186 -17.08 -62.55 -6.18
N PRO A 187 -16.34 -63.64 -5.88
CA PRO A 187 -16.78 -64.98 -6.25
C PRO A 187 -18.21 -65.20 -5.75
N ASP A 188 -19.01 -65.86 -6.59
CA ASP A 188 -20.42 -66.18 -6.35
C ASP A 188 -20.64 -66.71 -4.93
N GLY A 189 -21.81 -66.35 -4.39
CA GLY A 189 -22.21 -66.42 -3.00
C GLY A 189 -21.81 -67.65 -2.20
N VAL A 190 -21.78 -67.45 -0.88
CA VAL A 190 -21.74 -68.52 0.13
C VAL A 190 -22.70 -69.64 -0.32
N PRO A 191 -22.24 -70.91 -0.39
CA PRO A 191 -23.08 -71.99 -0.87
C PRO A 191 -24.39 -72.04 -0.05
N PRO A 192 -25.52 -72.40 -0.69
CA PRO A 192 -26.80 -72.48 0.00
C PRO A 192 -26.63 -73.32 1.25
N THR A 193 -26.98 -72.74 2.40
CA THR A 193 -26.93 -73.44 3.68
C THR A 193 -27.82 -74.68 3.55
N PRO A 194 -27.31 -75.89 3.84
CA PRO A 194 -28.11 -77.11 3.74
C PRO A 194 -29.41 -76.96 4.55
N PRO A 195 -30.56 -77.46 4.05
CA PRO A 195 -31.80 -77.42 4.82
C PRO A 195 -31.60 -78.15 6.15
N ALA A 196 -32.24 -77.63 7.21
CA ALA A 196 -32.18 -78.22 8.54
C ALA A 196 -32.57 -79.70 8.45
N ASN A 197 -31.66 -80.58 8.84
CA ASN A 197 -31.78 -82.03 8.74
C ASN A 197 -32.71 -82.61 9.83
N GLY A 198 -33.88 -82.00 10.00
CA GLY A 198 -34.94 -82.48 10.87
C GLY A 198 -36.07 -82.99 10.01
N SER A 199 -36.23 -84.32 9.92
CA SER A 199 -37.46 -84.93 9.44
C SER A 199 -38.62 -84.47 10.34
N GLY A 200 -39.27 -83.39 9.95
CA GLY A 200 -40.47 -82.85 10.60
C GLY A 200 -41.66 -83.78 10.34
N THR A 201 -41.59 -85.03 10.79
CA THR A 201 -42.78 -85.85 10.95
C THR A 201 -43.55 -85.30 12.15
N GLU A 202 -44.88 -85.23 12.05
CA GLU A 202 -45.76 -84.75 13.13
C GLU A 202 -45.53 -85.48 14.47
N GLN A 203 -44.98 -86.70 14.41
CA GLN A 203 -44.52 -87.46 15.57
C GLN A 203 -43.37 -86.77 16.32
N GLY A 204 -42.35 -86.23 15.64
CA GLY A 204 -41.23 -85.53 16.28
C GLY A 204 -41.67 -84.24 16.97
N LEU A 205 -42.66 -83.54 16.39
CA LEU A 205 -43.25 -82.34 16.99
C LEU A 205 -44.10 -82.69 18.22
N LYS A 206 -44.86 -83.79 18.18
CA LYS A 206 -45.61 -84.30 19.35
C LYS A 206 -44.67 -84.75 20.47
N GLU A 207 -43.60 -85.46 20.14
CA GLU A 207 -42.65 -85.96 21.13
C GLU A 207 -41.86 -84.83 21.79
N ALA A 208 -41.49 -83.80 21.04
CA ALA A 208 -40.88 -82.58 21.58
C ALA A 208 -41.85 -81.82 22.51
N LYS A 209 -43.13 -81.73 22.14
CA LYS A 209 -44.17 -81.07 22.94
C LYS A 209 -44.51 -81.85 24.22
N ASP A 210 -44.50 -83.17 24.16
CA ASP A 210 -44.68 -84.04 25.33
C ASP A 210 -43.48 -84.03 26.27
N LYS A 211 -42.24 -84.03 25.74
CA LYS A 211 -41.03 -83.87 26.57
C LYS A 211 -41.02 -82.52 27.27
N PHE A 212 -41.29 -81.44 26.54
CA PHE A 212 -41.38 -80.09 27.13
C PHE A 212 -42.50 -79.98 28.18
N SER A 213 -43.65 -80.63 27.95
CA SER A 213 -44.76 -80.65 28.91
C SER A 213 -44.53 -81.54 30.14
N ARG A 214 -43.63 -82.53 30.07
CA ARG A 214 -43.18 -83.32 31.22
C ARG A 214 -42.13 -82.59 32.04
N ASP A 215 -41.14 -82.00 31.39
CA ASP A 215 -40.06 -81.27 32.08
C ASP A 215 -40.59 -80.04 32.84
N THR A 216 -41.60 -79.36 32.29
CA THR A 216 -42.26 -78.23 32.97
C THR A 216 -43.20 -78.64 34.11
N ARG A 217 -43.59 -79.93 34.19
CA ARG A 217 -44.46 -80.47 35.26
C ARG A 217 -43.69 -81.04 36.45
N ASN A 218 -42.39 -81.28 36.32
CA ASN A 218 -41.49 -81.65 37.42
C ASN A 218 -40.76 -80.44 38.02
N PHE A 219 -41.07 -79.22 37.56
CA PHE A 219 -40.41 -77.98 37.99
C PHE A 219 -41.30 -77.08 38.88
N PHE A 220 -42.52 -77.50 39.20
CA PHE A 220 -43.44 -76.83 40.13
C PHE A 220 -44.07 -77.83 41.10
#